data_AF-A0A2E2P336-F1
#
_entry.id   AF-A0A2E2P336-F1
#
_cell.length_a   1.000
_cell.length_b   1.000
_cell.length_c   1.000
_cell.angle_alpha   90.00
_cell.angle_beta   90.00
_cell.angle_gamma   90.00
#
_symmetry.space_group_name_H-M   'P 1'
#
loop_
_entity.id
_entity.type
_entity.pdbx_description
1 polymer ?
#
loop_
_entity_poly.entity_id
_entity_poly.type
_entity_poly.pdbx_seq_one_letter_code
_entity_poly.pdbx_strand_id
1 'polypeptide(L)'
;MKFSSIAFVLGLFCLLIAIKINYEMALDYELASGKTRALFGLTRLDRYNYGLIGALGLLASLAAAIKKEKTNRIIVSVLICIISILVTFLEIWQCFI
;
A
#
# COMPACT_ATOMS: atom_id res chain seq x y z
N MET A 1 -20.40 8.73 7.66
CA MET A 1 -19.83 7.36 7.56
C MET A 1 -19.03 7.06 8.82
N LYS A 2 -18.94 5.79 9.24
CA LYS A 2 -18.11 5.40 10.39
C LYS A 2 -16.62 5.49 10.03
N PHE A 3 -15.77 5.87 10.99
CA PHE A 3 -14.33 6.03 10.75
C PHE A 3 -13.69 4.71 10.31
N SER A 4 -14.15 3.58 10.88
CA SER A 4 -13.71 2.24 10.45
C SER A 4 -14.02 1.94 8.99
N SER A 5 -15.13 2.46 8.45
CA SER A 5 -15.51 2.23 7.05
C SER A 5 -14.66 3.07 6.10
N ILE A 6 -14.34 4.30 6.50
CA ILE A 6 -13.42 5.18 5.74
C ILE A 6 -12.03 4.55 5.72
N ALA A 7 -11.53 4.12 6.88
CA ALA A 7 -10.24 3.47 7.00
C ALA A 7 -10.14 2.18 6.17
N PHE A 8 -11.20 1.36 6.17
CA PHE A 8 -11.27 0.16 5.34
C PHE A 8 -11.19 0.47 3.85
N VAL A 9 -11.96 1.47 3.38
CA VAL A 9 -11.94 1.88 1.96
C VAL A 9 -10.60 2.46 1.56
N LEU A 10 -10.00 3.32 2.41
CA LEU A 10 -8.67 3.87 2.18
C LEU A 10 -7.60 2.78 2.12
N GLY A 11 -7.64 1.83 3.05
CA GLY A 11 -6.72 0.69 3.07
C GLY A 11 -6.86 -0.16 1.82
N LEU A 12 -8.09 -0.52 1.43
CA LEU A 12 -8.34 -1.31 0.23
C LEU A 12 -7.87 -0.58 -1.04
N PHE A 13 -8.14 0.71 -1.14
CA PHE A 13 -7.70 1.54 -2.25
C PHE A 13 -6.16 1.63 -2.33
N CYS A 14 -5.51 1.83 -1.18
CA CYS A 14 -4.05 1.80 -1.08
C CYS A 14 -3.47 0.44 -1.54
N LEU A 15 -4.08 -0.67 -1.11
CA LEU A 15 -3.64 -2.01 -1.49
C LEU A 15 -3.71 -2.23 -3.00
N LEU A 16 -4.82 -1.85 -3.63
CA LEU A 16 -5.01 -2.00 -5.07
C LEU A 16 -4.01 -1.17 -5.87
N ILE A 17 -3.75 0.06 -5.44
CA ILE A 17 -2.71 0.91 -6.05
C ILE A 17 -1.34 0.28 -5.87
N ALA A 18 -1.00 -0.19 -4.67
CA ALA A 18 0.30 -0.80 -4.41
C ALA A 18 0.54 -2.06 -5.26
N ILE A 19 -0.48 -2.90 -5.43
CA ILE A 19 -0.41 -4.07 -6.32
C ILE A 19 -0.22 -3.64 -7.77
N LYS A 20 -1.00 -2.66 -8.25
CA LYS A 20 -0.89 -2.14 -9.61
C LYS A 20 0.51 -1.62 -9.91
N ILE A 21 1.08 -0.83 -9.00
CA ILE A 21 2.44 -0.29 -9.13
C ILE A 21 3.47 -1.41 -9.17
N ASN A 22 3.37 -2.41 -8.30
CA ASN A 22 4.31 -3.54 -8.31
C ASN A 22 4.22 -4.34 -9.62
N TYR A 23 3.02 -4.51 -10.17
CA TYR A 23 2.84 -5.18 -11.47
C TYR A 23 3.43 -4.36 -12.63
N GLU A 24 3.16 -3.05 -12.69
CA GLU A 24 3.75 -2.17 -13.70
C GLU A 24 5.28 -2.14 -13.59
N MET A 25 5.82 -2.12 -12.37
CA MET A 25 7.26 -2.21 -12.14
C MET A 25 7.87 -3.51 -12.67
N ALA A 26 7.19 -4.65 -12.49
CA ALA A 26 7.68 -5.93 -13.00
C ALA A 26 7.74 -5.92 -14.53
N LEU A 27 6.66 -5.48 -15.20
CA LEU A 27 6.62 -5.31 -16.65
C LEU A 27 7.71 -4.36 -17.17
N ASP A 28 7.85 -3.21 -16.54
CA ASP A 28 8.83 -2.20 -16.94
C ASP A 28 10.27 -2.70 -16.73
N TYR A 29 10.51 -3.53 -15.71
CA TYR A 29 11.80 -4.16 -15.47
C TYR A 29 12.13 -5.21 -16.55
N GLU A 30 11.16 -6.02 -16.97
CA GLU A 30 11.34 -6.98 -18.06
C GLU A 30 11.67 -6.29 -19.39
N LEU A 31 11.06 -5.14 -19.66
CA LEU A 31 11.31 -4.36 -20.88
C LEU A 31 12.58 -3.49 -20.79
N ALA A 32 13.12 -3.27 -19.59
CA ALA A 32 14.27 -2.41 -19.37
C ALA A 32 15.59 -3.02 -19.89
N SER A 33 16.46 -2.16 -20.44
CA SER A 33 17.83 -2.52 -20.83
C SER A 33 18.72 -2.80 -19.61
N GLY A 34 19.84 -3.50 -19.78
CA GLY A 34 20.73 -3.90 -18.67
C GLY A 34 21.21 -2.74 -17.78
N LYS A 35 21.49 -1.56 -18.36
CA LYS A 35 21.86 -0.35 -17.59
C LYS A 35 20.69 0.19 -16.78
N THR A 36 19.49 0.19 -17.34
CA THR A 36 18.26 0.66 -16.68
C THR A 36 17.84 -0.30 -15.57
N ARG A 37 17.98 -1.62 -15.77
CA ARG A 37 17.73 -2.64 -14.73
C ARG A 37 18.62 -2.45 -13.51
N ALA A 38 19.89 -2.12 -13.69
CA ALA A 38 20.82 -1.86 -12.58
C ALA A 38 20.44 -0.66 -11.72
N LEU A 39 19.73 0.33 -12.28
CA LEU A 39 19.29 1.54 -11.58
C LEU A 39 17.80 1.53 -11.21
N PHE A 40 17.09 0.44 -11.51
CA PHE A 40 15.63 0.41 -11.54
C PHE A 40 14.97 0.77 -10.20
N GLY A 41 15.50 0.24 -9.10
CA GLY A 41 15.00 0.55 -7.75
C GLY A 41 15.12 2.03 -7.36
N LEU A 42 16.13 2.74 -7.88
CA LEU A 42 16.32 4.18 -7.63
C LEU A 42 15.41 5.05 -8.50
N THR A 43 15.01 4.55 -9.67
CA THR A 43 14.13 5.31 -10.60
C THR A 43 12.65 5.28 -10.22
N ARG A 44 12.26 4.46 -9.23
CA ARG A 44 10.86 4.23 -8.82
C ARG A 44 10.59 4.61 -7.35
N LEU A 45 11.37 5.53 -6.79
CA LEU A 45 11.21 6.02 -5.40
C LEU A 45 9.88 6.75 -5.16
N ASP A 46 9.27 7.28 -6.22
CA ASP A 46 7.96 7.92 -6.19
C ASP A 46 6.85 6.99 -5.68
N ARG A 47 7.03 5.66 -5.78
CA ARG A 47 6.12 4.65 -5.23
C ARG A 47 5.87 4.82 -3.73
N TYR A 48 6.85 5.35 -2.99
CA TYR A 48 6.72 5.52 -1.54
C TYR A 48 5.68 6.59 -1.15
N ASN A 49 5.35 7.51 -2.06
CA ASN A 49 4.29 8.50 -1.83
C ASN A 49 2.92 7.85 -1.62
N TYR A 50 2.67 6.68 -2.23
CA TYR A 50 1.41 5.95 -2.06
C TYR A 50 1.28 5.32 -0.66
N GLY A 51 2.39 5.12 0.05
CA GLY A 51 2.39 4.70 1.45
C GLY A 51 1.69 5.70 2.38
N LEU A 52 1.61 6.97 1.98
CA LEU A 52 0.86 8.01 2.71
C LEU A 52 -0.63 7.68 2.78
N ILE A 53 -1.21 7.07 1.75
CA ILE A 53 -2.62 6.68 1.73
C ILE A 53 -2.88 5.59 2.79
N GLY A 54 -1.99 4.61 2.89
CA GLY A 54 -2.02 3.58 3.93
C GLY A 54 -1.85 4.17 5.33
N ALA A 55 -0.95 5.15 5.50
CA ALA A 55 -0.75 5.86 6.76
C ALA A 55 -1.99 6.65 7.19
N LEU A 56 -2.65 7.35 6.26
CA LEU A 56 -3.93 8.02 6.51
C LEU A 56 -5.04 7.03 6.92
N GLY A 57 -5.08 5.85 6.29
CA GLY A 57 -5.97 4.75 6.68
C GLY A 57 -5.72 4.23 8.10
N LEU A 58 -4.46 4.15 8.53
CA LEU A 58 -4.09 3.81 9.90
C LEU A 58 -4.54 4.88 10.91
N LEU A 59 -4.33 6.16 10.60
CA LEU A 59 -4.80 7.28 11.44
C LEU A 59 -6.32 7.27 11.58
N ALA A 60 -7.04 7.00 10.49
CA ALA A 60 -8.50 6.84 10.52
C ALA A 60 -8.94 5.63 11.37
N SER A 61 -8.20 4.52 11.32
CA SER A 61 -8.45 3.34 12.16
C SER A 61 -8.23 3.63 13.66
N LEU A 62 -7.19 4.40 13.99
CA LEU A 62 -6.93 4.87 15.36
C LEU A 62 -8.05 5.78 15.86
N ALA A 63 -8.52 6.71 15.03
CA ALA A 63 -9.68 7.55 15.36
C ALA A 63 -10.95 6.71 15.60
N ALA A 64 -11.16 5.64 14.85
CA ALA A 64 -12.27 4.70 15.05
C ALA A 64 -12.16 3.95 16.39
N ALA A 65 -10.95 3.59 16.81
CA ALA A 65 -10.68 2.96 18.11
C ALA A 65 -10.97 3.91 19.28
N ILE A 66 -10.54 5.17 19.19
CA ILE A 66 -10.84 6.21 20.19
C ILE A 66 -12.35 6.40 20.34
N LYS A 67 -13.10 6.33 19.24
CA LYS A 67 -14.57 6.41 19.23
C LYS A 67 -15.30 5.14 19.66
N LYS A 68 -14.59 4.10 20.12
CA LYS A 68 -15.16 2.81 20.56
C LYS A 68 -16.08 2.18 19.52
N GLU A 69 -15.73 2.29 18.23
CA GLU A 69 -16.44 1.56 17.17
C GLU A 69 -16.23 0.03 17.32
N LYS A 70 -16.96 -0.77 16.54
CA LYS A 70 -16.88 -2.25 16.63
C LYS A 70 -15.45 -2.76 16.42
N THR A 71 -14.88 -3.39 17.45
CA THR A 71 -13.49 -3.87 17.49
C THR A 71 -13.10 -4.71 16.28
N ASN A 72 -13.94 -5.67 15.87
CA ASN A 72 -13.63 -6.55 14.73
C ASN A 72 -13.42 -5.76 13.42
N ARG A 73 -14.19 -4.70 13.18
CA ARG A 73 -14.03 -3.88 11.96
C ARG A 73 -12.75 -3.05 11.99
N ILE A 74 -12.40 -2.53 13.17
CA ILE A 74 -11.15 -1.78 13.36
C ILE A 74 -9.94 -2.70 13.15
N ILE A 75 -9.96 -3.92 13.70
CA ILE A 75 -8.87 -4.87 13.52
C ILE A 75 -8.66 -5.17 12.03
N VAL A 76 -9.74 -5.45 11.29
CA VAL A 76 -9.66 -5.72 9.85
C VAL A 76 -9.13 -4.50 9.09
N SER A 77 -9.58 -3.28 9.40
CA SER A 77 -9.08 -2.07 8.72
C SER A 77 -7.60 -1.82 9.01
N VAL A 78 -7.16 -2.01 10.25
CA VAL A 78 -5.75 -1.88 10.64
C VAL A 78 -4.89 -2.90 9.89
N LEU A 79 -5.29 -4.17 9.86
CA LEU A 79 -4.55 -5.22 9.16
C LEU A 79 -4.39 -4.91 7.67
N ILE A 80 -5.46 -4.48 7.00
CA ILE A 80 -5.40 -4.09 5.59
C ILE A 80 -4.45 -2.91 5.39
N CYS A 81 -4.48 -1.89 6.25
CA CYS A 81 -3.59 -0.74 6.11
C CYS A 81 -2.12 -1.14 6.32
N ILE A 82 -1.82 -1.99 7.31
CA ILE A 82 -0.47 -2.51 7.54
C ILE A 82 0.01 -3.29 6.32
N ILE A 83 -0.80 -4.22 5.80
CA ILE A 83 -0.47 -5.00 4.60
C ILE A 83 -0.22 -4.07 3.40
N SER A 84 -1.07 -3.05 3.21
CA SER A 84 -0.92 -2.09 2.10
C SER A 84 0.39 -1.32 2.16
N ILE A 85 0.76 -0.86 3.36
CA ILE A 85 2.04 -0.18 3.60
C ILE A 85 3.18 -1.14 3.30
N LEU A 86 3.16 -2.35 3.87
CA LEU A 86 4.20 -3.36 3.63
C LEU A 86 4.35 -3.66 2.13
N VAL A 87 3.26 -3.88 1.40
CA VAL A 87 3.28 -4.13 -0.06
C VAL A 87 3.86 -2.94 -0.85
N THR A 88 3.72 -1.72 -0.35
CA THR A 88 4.28 -0.52 -0.98
C THR A 88 5.80 -0.42 -0.77
N PHE A 89 6.29 -0.83 0.41
CA PHE A 89 7.71 -0.72 0.76
C PHE A 89 8.53 -1.94 0.39
N LEU A 90 7.93 -3.12 0.43
CA LEU A 90 8.56 -4.37 0.02
C LEU A 90 8.69 -4.40 -1.49
N GLU A 91 9.79 -4.97 -1.96
CA GLU A 91 10.08 -5.14 -3.39
C GLU A 91 9.32 -6.34 -3.98
N ILE A 92 8.01 -6.41 -3.72
CA ILE A 92 7.15 -7.54 -4.14
C ILE A 92 7.16 -7.70 -5.67
N TRP A 93 7.43 -6.64 -6.41
CA TRP A 93 7.65 -6.69 -7.85
C TRP A 93 8.68 -7.74 -8.29
N GLN A 94 9.67 -8.07 -7.45
CA GLN A 94 10.65 -9.14 -7.72
C GLN A 94 10.03 -10.54 -7.71
N CYS A 95 8.91 -10.74 -7.03
CA CYS A 95 8.18 -12.02 -7.02
C CYS A 95 7.34 -12.25 -8.28
N PHE A 96 7.17 -11.23 -9.14
CA PHE A 96 6.45 -11.35 -10.41
C PHE A 96 7.36 -11.72 -11.59
N ILE A 97 8.67 -11.80 -11.36
CA ILE A 97 9.72 -12.14 -12.34
C ILE A 97 10.26 -13.53 -12.01
#